data_AF-A0A212L027-F1
#
_entry.id   AF-A0A212L027-F1
#
_cell.length_a   1.000
_cell.length_b   1.000
_cell.length_c   1.000
_cell.angle_alpha   90.00
_cell.angle_beta   90.00
_cell.angle_gamma   90.00
#
_symmetry.space_group_name_H-M   'P 1'
#
loop_
_entity.id
_entity.type
_entity.pdbx_description
1 polymer ?
#
loop_
_entity_poly.entity_id
_entity_poly.type
_entity_poly.pdbx_seq_one_letter_code
_entity_poly.pdbx_strand_id
1 'polypeptide(L)'
;MTISNSSRCNLPLILACLMLFLWSAASMAATPQNLSIVNQTGEDLLNIHLQKGKVTQFMRLDMTPGNSEEIENPGGTAELRFDTGLALWTFSRVPLGQAKSLTFGPQPDTLTVATSKGESLQFRARMRSLLPDENSGPVCALDKFRPGMRMKDVCALLDQSPPHDDNDAVLTSLGFAGMVWAARLLPGQVENGKPGIARTKGPDRLEHMELRRKLDAATLNKLLTTLYAQGYAPWQAELPGLDMNFVEMPKTDTAKHKEILQQVLDYFMSAGQGEATIMLAPASMLPTLADADKPQSDVQLFTLTLRHSSKNLVVDVAAYRASEGGR
;
A
#
# COMPACT_ATOMS: atom_id res chain seq x y z
N MET A 1 83.71 30.29 -16.36
CA MET A 1 82.59 29.34 -16.55
C MET A 1 82.32 28.72 -15.18
N THR A 2 81.27 29.13 -14.43
CA THR A 2 79.86 28.65 -14.51
C THR A 2 79.78 27.11 -14.53
N ILE A 3 79.05 26.39 -13.67
CA ILE A 3 77.88 26.69 -12.84
C ILE A 3 77.81 25.72 -11.64
N SER A 4 77.33 26.24 -10.51
CA SER A 4 76.79 25.53 -9.34
C SER A 4 75.30 25.24 -9.54
N ASN A 5 74.79 24.06 -9.16
CA ASN A 5 73.77 23.95 -8.11
C ASN A 5 73.18 22.55 -7.96
N SER A 6 73.22 22.11 -6.71
CA SER A 6 72.32 21.16 -6.07
C SER A 6 70.85 21.63 -6.09
N SER A 7 69.92 20.69 -6.27
CA SER A 7 68.74 20.60 -5.39
C SER A 7 68.10 19.23 -5.47
N ARG A 8 67.99 18.63 -4.28
CA ARG A 8 67.41 17.32 -4.00
C ARG A 8 65.90 17.39 -4.21
N CYS A 9 65.36 16.41 -4.93
CA CYS A 9 63.92 16.22 -5.10
C CYS A 9 63.20 16.14 -3.75
N ASN A 10 62.26 17.05 -3.52
CA ASN A 10 61.32 17.07 -2.39
C ASN A 10 60.23 16.00 -2.54
N LEU A 11 60.62 14.73 -2.59
CA LEU A 11 59.72 13.58 -2.58
C LEU A 11 58.78 13.51 -1.34
N PRO A 12 59.19 13.88 -0.11
CA PRO A 12 58.29 13.79 1.04
C PRO A 12 57.22 14.88 1.07
N LEU A 13 57.42 16.00 0.38
CA LEU A 13 56.45 17.11 0.31
C LEU A 13 55.30 16.81 -0.66
N ILE A 14 55.59 16.07 -1.74
CA ILE A 14 54.59 15.65 -2.74
C ILE A 14 53.71 14.52 -2.19
N LEU A 15 54.27 13.57 -1.43
CA LEU A 15 53.49 12.53 -0.74
C LEU A 15 52.57 13.11 0.34
N ALA A 16 53.04 14.13 1.09
CA ALA A 16 52.22 14.81 2.10
C ALA A 16 51.05 15.59 1.46
N CYS A 17 51.26 16.25 0.32
CA CYS A 17 50.18 16.91 -0.42
C CYS A 17 49.19 15.90 -1.01
N LEU A 18 49.64 14.75 -1.53
CA LEU A 18 48.74 13.71 -2.05
C LEU A 18 47.91 13.06 -0.93
N MET A 19 48.47 12.85 0.26
CA MET A 19 47.72 12.33 1.41
C MET A 19 46.73 13.34 1.96
N LEU A 20 47.04 14.65 1.93
CA LEU A 20 46.08 15.73 2.27
C LEU A 20 44.96 15.84 1.23
N PHE A 21 45.24 15.61 -0.06
CA PHE A 21 44.22 15.54 -1.12
C PHE A 21 43.38 14.25 -1.06
N LEU A 22 43.96 13.12 -0.65
CA LEU A 22 43.23 11.86 -0.45
C LEU A 22 42.37 11.86 0.83
N TRP A 23 42.75 12.63 1.85
CA TRP A 23 41.91 12.88 3.04
C TRP A 23 40.83 13.95 2.84
N SER A 24 40.99 14.83 1.86
CA SER A 24 39.90 15.75 1.44
C SER A 24 39.03 15.18 0.32
N ALA A 25 39.43 14.05 -0.28
CA ALA A 25 38.63 13.25 -1.22
C ALA A 25 38.02 11.99 -0.59
N ALA A 26 38.19 11.78 0.72
CA ALA A 26 37.18 11.08 1.50
C ALA A 26 35.93 11.96 1.44
N SER A 27 35.15 11.74 0.38
CA SER A 27 33.85 12.31 0.13
C SER A 27 33.23 12.66 1.47
N MET A 28 33.03 13.97 1.71
CA MET A 28 32.04 14.39 2.68
C MET A 28 30.72 13.83 2.15
N ALA A 29 30.46 12.55 2.41
CA ALA A 29 29.12 12.02 2.42
C ALA A 29 28.45 12.90 3.46
N ALA A 30 27.74 13.91 2.98
CA ALA A 30 26.90 14.73 3.82
C ALA A 30 26.11 13.76 4.69
N THR A 31 26.12 13.98 6.00
CA THR A 31 25.30 13.17 6.91
C THR A 31 23.90 13.06 6.30
N PRO A 32 23.34 11.84 6.19
CA PRO A 32 22.02 11.65 5.60
C PRO A 32 21.07 12.66 6.23
N GLN A 33 20.53 13.57 5.41
CA GLN A 33 19.54 14.51 5.91
C GLN A 33 18.23 13.74 6.00
N ASN A 34 17.55 13.78 7.14
CA ASN A 34 16.21 13.21 7.23
C ASN A 34 15.22 14.12 6.50
N LEU A 35 14.25 13.50 5.83
CA LEU A 35 13.11 14.16 5.23
C LEU A 35 11.86 13.70 5.98
N SER A 36 11.15 14.63 6.59
CA SER A 36 9.86 14.34 7.23
C SER A 36 8.75 14.34 6.18
N ILE A 37 7.98 13.27 6.11
CA ILE A 37 6.77 13.18 5.30
C ILE A 37 5.57 13.30 6.24
N VAL A 38 4.66 14.22 5.96
CA VAL A 38 3.48 14.51 6.80
C VAL A 38 2.22 14.35 5.97
N ASN A 39 1.31 13.49 6.42
CA ASN A 39 0.00 13.31 5.83
C ASN A 39 -1.03 14.22 6.52
N GLN A 40 -1.34 15.38 5.94
CA GLN A 40 -2.48 16.20 6.38
C GLN A 40 -3.72 16.00 5.51
N THR A 41 -3.70 15.02 4.60
CA THR A 41 -4.85 14.70 3.77
C THR A 41 -5.94 14.05 4.63
N GLY A 42 -7.18 14.03 4.11
CA GLY A 42 -8.25 13.22 4.68
C GLY A 42 -8.25 11.75 4.23
N GLU A 43 -7.15 11.27 3.63
CA GLU A 43 -7.02 9.92 3.08
C GLU A 43 -5.79 9.21 3.66
N ASP A 44 -5.75 7.88 3.53
CA ASP A 44 -4.51 7.14 3.81
C ASP A 44 -3.45 7.53 2.78
N LEU A 45 -2.19 7.47 3.18
CA LEU A 45 -1.05 7.61 2.29
C LEU A 45 -0.25 6.30 2.35
N LEU A 46 -0.46 5.46 1.34
CA LEU A 46 0.04 4.08 1.34
C LEU A 46 1.50 4.02 0.93
N ASN A 47 1.83 4.70 -0.17
CA ASN A 47 3.14 4.59 -0.81
C ASN A 47 3.60 5.94 -1.36
N ILE A 48 4.91 6.14 -1.40
CA ILE A 48 5.57 7.19 -2.16
C ILE A 48 6.56 6.60 -3.17
N HIS A 49 6.53 7.17 -4.37
CA HIS A 49 7.42 6.85 -5.47
C HIS A 49 8.18 8.12 -5.86
N LEU A 50 9.50 8.01 -5.87
CA LEU A 50 10.46 9.08 -6.10
C LEU A 50 11.24 8.74 -7.36
N GLN A 51 11.04 9.50 -8.44
CA GLN A 51 11.76 9.29 -9.70
C GLN A 51 12.74 10.42 -9.99
N LYS A 52 14.02 10.08 -10.07
CA LYS A 52 15.12 10.99 -10.37
C LYS A 52 15.88 10.49 -11.61
N GLY A 53 15.51 11.05 -12.77
CA GLY A 53 16.01 10.57 -14.05
C GLY A 53 15.60 9.12 -14.31
N LYS A 54 16.57 8.20 -14.35
CA LYS A 54 16.34 6.76 -14.52
C LYS A 54 16.28 5.98 -13.20
N VAL A 55 16.59 6.63 -12.09
CA VAL A 55 16.57 6.00 -10.77
C VAL A 55 15.20 6.22 -10.16
N THR A 56 14.62 5.14 -9.66
CA THR A 56 13.35 5.12 -8.98
C THR A 56 13.55 4.54 -7.58
N GLN A 57 12.96 5.19 -6.59
CA GLN A 57 12.84 4.70 -5.23
C GLN A 57 11.36 4.59 -4.85
N PHE A 58 11.03 3.51 -4.15
CA PHE A 58 9.70 3.24 -3.62
C PHE A 58 9.78 3.08 -2.12
N MET A 59 8.73 3.50 -1.44
CA MET A 59 8.60 3.29 -0.02
C MET A 59 7.14 3.21 0.39
N ARG A 60 6.89 2.20 1.20
CA ARG A 60 5.65 2.01 1.94
C ARG A 60 5.62 2.90 3.15
N LEU A 61 4.49 3.56 3.35
CA LEU A 61 4.26 4.55 4.40
C LEU A 61 3.09 4.14 5.29
N ASP A 62 2.01 3.59 4.72
CA ASP A 62 0.80 3.17 5.45
C ASP A 62 0.28 4.22 6.46
N MET A 63 0.42 5.51 6.13
CA MET A 63 0.11 6.59 7.05
C MET A 63 -1.37 6.95 7.01
N THR A 64 -2.05 6.81 8.14
CA THR A 64 -3.39 7.40 8.34
C THR A 64 -3.32 8.93 8.35
N PRO A 65 -4.46 9.62 8.14
CA PRO A 65 -4.55 11.08 8.30
C PRO A 65 -3.95 11.59 9.61
N GLY A 66 -3.12 12.61 9.53
CA GLY A 66 -2.45 13.25 10.68
C GLY A 66 -1.09 12.65 11.05
N ASN A 67 -0.70 11.51 10.48
CA ASN A 67 0.59 10.87 10.80
C ASN A 67 1.75 11.47 10.01
N SER A 68 2.96 11.19 10.49
CA SER A 68 4.20 11.55 9.82
C SER A 68 5.26 10.47 9.98
N GLU A 69 6.16 10.39 9.00
CA GLU A 69 7.28 9.47 8.99
C GLU A 69 8.57 10.19 8.60
N GLU A 70 9.71 9.74 9.09
CA GLU A 70 11.03 10.25 8.70
C GLU A 70 11.75 9.25 7.81
N ILE A 71 12.30 9.75 6.71
CA ILE A 71 12.99 8.94 5.72
C ILE A 71 14.36 9.54 5.42
N GLU A 72 15.26 8.75 4.84
CA GLU A 72 16.49 9.31 4.27
C GLU A 72 16.14 10.22 3.08
N ASN A 73 16.62 11.47 3.10
CA ASN A 73 16.38 12.40 2.01
C ASN A 73 17.20 11.98 0.78
N PRO A 74 16.56 11.64 -0.35
CA PRO A 74 17.27 11.18 -1.54
C PRO A 74 17.97 12.30 -2.32
N GLY A 75 17.68 13.56 -1.95
CA GLY A 75 18.28 14.77 -2.49
C GLY A 75 18.04 15.03 -3.99
N GLY A 76 18.47 16.20 -4.46
CA GLY A 76 18.28 16.64 -5.84
C GLY A 76 16.83 17.03 -6.16
N THR A 77 16.36 16.75 -7.36
CA THR A 77 15.00 17.05 -7.83
C THR A 77 14.36 15.78 -8.38
N ALA A 78 13.11 15.51 -8.01
CA ALA A 78 12.40 14.29 -8.38
C ALA A 78 10.96 14.55 -8.84
N GLU A 79 10.42 13.64 -9.63
CA GLU A 79 8.97 13.46 -9.76
C GLU A 79 8.50 12.64 -8.55
N LEU A 80 7.51 13.16 -7.82
CA LEU A 80 6.89 12.46 -6.71
C LEU A 80 5.56 11.89 -7.17
N ARG A 81 5.29 10.62 -6.87
CA ARG A 81 3.95 10.04 -6.97
C ARG A 81 3.58 9.44 -5.64
N PHE A 82 2.42 9.77 -5.08
CA PHE A 82 1.90 9.07 -3.91
C PHE A 82 0.57 8.39 -4.21
N ASP A 83 0.27 7.34 -3.45
CA ASP A 83 -0.93 6.51 -3.56
C ASP A 83 -1.83 6.68 -2.34
N THR A 84 -3.09 7.07 -2.55
CA THR A 84 -4.09 7.21 -1.47
C THR A 84 -5.03 6.03 -1.30
N GLY A 85 -4.80 4.93 -2.02
CA GLY A 85 -5.73 3.81 -2.05
C GLY A 85 -6.63 3.85 -3.28
N LEU A 86 -7.15 5.04 -3.62
CA LEU A 86 -8.16 5.26 -4.66
C LEU A 86 -7.66 6.10 -5.84
N ALA A 87 -6.53 6.79 -5.68
CA ALA A 87 -5.93 7.62 -6.72
C ALA A 87 -4.41 7.71 -6.55
N LEU A 88 -3.74 7.91 -7.68
CA LEU A 88 -2.32 8.24 -7.75
C LEU A 88 -2.16 9.73 -8.04
N TRP A 89 -1.31 10.38 -7.26
CA TRP A 89 -1.11 11.83 -7.32
C TRP A 89 0.34 12.14 -7.63
N THR A 90 0.59 12.84 -8.72
CA THR A 90 1.96 13.10 -9.22
C THR A 90 2.32 14.57 -9.15
N PHE A 91 3.41 14.92 -8.45
CA PHE A 91 4.02 16.24 -8.42
C PHE A 91 5.31 16.26 -9.23
N SER A 92 5.46 17.28 -10.06
CA SER A 92 6.62 17.39 -10.94
C SER A 92 7.70 18.31 -10.40
N ARG A 93 8.96 17.91 -10.63
CA ARG A 93 10.18 18.68 -10.33
C ARG A 93 10.27 19.18 -8.88
N VAL A 94 9.99 18.31 -7.91
CA VAL A 94 10.06 18.65 -6.50
C VAL A 94 11.53 18.69 -6.01
N PRO A 95 12.01 19.81 -5.44
CA PRO A 95 13.40 19.95 -5.00
C PRO A 95 13.61 19.35 -3.61
N LEU A 96 14.08 18.11 -3.58
CA LEU A 96 14.36 17.36 -2.35
C LEU A 96 15.71 17.72 -1.72
N GLY A 97 16.68 18.21 -2.51
CA GLY A 97 18.05 18.48 -2.04
C GLY A 97 18.19 19.47 -0.88
N GLN A 98 17.19 20.32 -0.65
CA GLN A 98 17.14 21.21 0.52
C GLN A 98 15.87 21.01 1.34
N ALA A 99 15.06 20.00 1.02
CA ALA A 99 13.81 19.73 1.70
C ALA A 99 14.08 19.17 3.11
N LYS A 100 13.40 19.74 4.11
CA LYS A 100 13.30 19.22 5.47
C LYS A 100 11.99 18.47 5.67
N SER A 101 10.91 18.92 5.03
CA SER A 101 9.64 18.22 5.07
C SER A 101 8.87 18.29 3.76
N LEU A 102 8.07 17.25 3.53
CA LEU A 102 7.01 17.16 2.54
C LEU A 102 5.68 17.07 3.29
N THR A 103 4.83 18.08 3.19
CA THR A 103 3.51 18.10 3.83
C THR A 103 2.44 18.04 2.75
N PHE A 104 1.77 16.90 2.65
CA PHE A 104 0.62 16.72 1.77
C PHE A 104 -0.59 17.38 2.42
N GLY A 105 -1.19 18.35 1.73
CA GLY A 105 -2.22 19.20 2.32
C GLY A 105 -3.58 18.52 2.48
N PRO A 106 -4.57 19.21 3.06
CA PRO A 106 -5.91 18.68 3.28
C PRO A 106 -6.59 18.12 2.02
N GLN A 107 -6.29 18.75 0.88
CA GLN A 107 -6.61 18.22 -0.43
C GLN A 107 -5.38 17.49 -0.98
N PRO A 108 -5.50 16.22 -1.41
CA PRO A 108 -4.39 15.43 -1.94
C PRO A 108 -3.66 16.05 -3.15
N ASP A 109 -4.26 17.05 -3.78
CA ASP A 109 -3.67 17.77 -4.91
C ASP A 109 -2.58 18.78 -4.51
N THR A 110 -2.37 19.02 -3.20
CA THR A 110 -1.41 20.00 -2.68
C THR A 110 -0.24 19.36 -1.94
N LEU A 111 0.96 19.89 -2.20
CA LEU A 111 2.18 19.55 -1.46
C LEU A 111 2.90 20.84 -1.06
N THR A 112 3.28 20.92 0.21
CA THR A 112 4.15 21.96 0.74
C THR A 112 5.52 21.38 1.05
N VAL A 113 6.57 21.98 0.52
CA VAL A 113 7.97 21.58 0.78
C VAL A 113 8.63 22.65 1.63
N ALA A 114 8.90 22.33 2.89
CA ALA A 114 9.68 23.22 3.76
C ALA A 114 11.17 22.95 3.54
N THR A 115 11.96 24.01 3.37
CA THR A 115 13.38 23.91 3.09
C THR A 115 14.24 24.16 4.32
N SER A 116 15.51 23.77 4.26
CA SER A 116 16.48 24.00 5.32
C SER A 116 16.73 25.47 5.64
N LYS A 117 16.44 26.37 4.69
CA LYS A 117 16.57 27.83 4.79
C LYS A 117 15.32 28.53 5.35
N GLY A 118 14.27 27.78 5.68
CA GLY A 118 13.01 28.33 6.18
C GLY A 118 12.05 28.81 5.08
N GLU A 119 12.38 28.59 3.81
CA GLU A 119 11.47 28.85 2.69
C GLU A 119 10.46 27.70 2.55
N SER A 120 9.27 28.00 2.04
CA SER A 120 8.21 27.03 1.77
C SER A 120 7.79 27.12 0.30
N LEU A 121 7.79 25.98 -0.38
CA LEU A 121 7.41 25.87 -1.80
C LEU A 121 6.12 25.06 -1.91
N GLN A 122 5.19 25.52 -2.75
CA GLN A 122 3.93 24.82 -3.00
C GLN A 122 3.91 24.17 -4.38
N PHE A 123 3.39 22.95 -4.44
CA PHE A 123 3.22 22.17 -5.66
C PHE A 123 1.77 21.71 -5.80
N ARG A 124 1.36 21.54 -7.06
CA ARG A 124 0.08 20.96 -7.43
C ARG A 124 0.30 19.62 -8.13
N ALA A 125 -0.52 18.63 -7.78
CA ALA A 125 -0.45 17.32 -8.38
C ALA A 125 -1.34 17.19 -9.63
N ARG A 126 -1.00 16.20 -10.46
CA ARG A 126 -1.90 15.59 -11.43
C ARG A 126 -2.44 14.30 -10.83
N MET A 127 -3.75 14.09 -10.98
CA MET A 127 -4.46 12.93 -10.45
C MET A 127 -4.65 11.88 -11.56
N ARG A 128 -4.42 10.60 -11.23
CA ARG A 128 -4.88 9.44 -11.98
C ARG A 128 -5.76 8.61 -11.04
N SER A 129 -7.05 8.51 -11.35
CA SER A 129 -7.96 7.71 -10.53
C SER A 129 -7.67 6.22 -10.72
N LEU A 130 -7.71 5.46 -9.63
CA LEU A 130 -7.71 3.99 -9.64
C LEU A 130 -9.14 3.44 -9.56
N LEU A 131 -10.10 4.28 -9.19
CA LEU A 131 -11.52 3.98 -9.20
C LEU A 131 -12.20 4.75 -10.35
N PRO A 132 -12.81 4.07 -11.33
CA PRO A 132 -13.63 4.72 -12.35
C PRO A 132 -14.81 5.47 -11.71
N ASP A 133 -15.38 6.44 -12.43
CA ASP A 133 -16.56 7.19 -11.96
C ASP A 133 -17.71 6.25 -11.61
N GLU A 134 -18.59 6.64 -10.68
CA GLU A 134 -19.65 5.78 -10.12
C GLU A 134 -20.60 5.17 -11.17
N ASN A 135 -20.74 5.80 -12.34
CA ASN A 135 -21.56 5.31 -13.46
C ASN A 135 -20.82 4.36 -14.41
N SER A 136 -19.54 4.13 -14.17
CA SER A 136 -18.72 3.22 -14.98
C SER A 136 -19.03 1.78 -14.57
N GLY A 137 -19.49 0.97 -15.53
CA GLY A 137 -19.54 -0.47 -15.34
C GLY A 137 -18.13 -1.07 -15.31
N PRO A 138 -17.92 -2.20 -14.60
CA PRO A 138 -16.64 -2.90 -14.72
C PRO A 138 -16.47 -3.39 -16.16
N VAL A 139 -15.30 -3.16 -16.76
CA VAL A 139 -14.95 -3.74 -18.07
C VAL A 139 -15.02 -5.27 -18.00
N CYS A 140 -14.80 -5.81 -16.81
CA CYS A 140 -14.68 -7.22 -16.50
C CYS A 140 -14.87 -7.43 -14.99
N ALA A 141 -15.53 -8.51 -14.58
CA ALA A 141 -15.87 -8.77 -13.19
C ALA A 141 -15.45 -10.17 -12.76
N LEU A 142 -15.05 -10.30 -11.50
CA LEU A 142 -14.73 -11.55 -10.86
C LEU A 142 -15.88 -11.94 -9.93
N ASP A 143 -16.42 -13.14 -10.10
CA ASP A 143 -17.48 -13.66 -9.22
C ASP A 143 -16.92 -14.29 -7.95
N LYS A 144 -15.76 -14.96 -8.05
CA LYS A 144 -15.06 -15.61 -6.95
C LYS A 144 -13.56 -15.56 -7.19
N PHE A 145 -12.79 -15.27 -6.14
CA PHE A 145 -11.34 -15.49 -6.15
C PHE A 145 -11.05 -16.93 -5.66
N ARG A 146 -10.12 -17.65 -6.30
CA ARG A 146 -9.88 -19.09 -6.04
C ARG A 146 -8.40 -19.33 -5.71
N PRO A 147 -8.08 -20.26 -4.79
CA PRO A 147 -6.70 -20.58 -4.50
C PRO A 147 -5.92 -21.01 -5.75
N GLY A 148 -4.80 -20.32 -6.03
CA GLY A 148 -3.96 -20.57 -7.20
C GLY A 148 -4.47 -19.96 -8.51
N MET A 149 -5.41 -19.02 -8.46
CA MET A 149 -5.77 -18.17 -9.59
C MET A 149 -4.54 -17.45 -10.14
N ARG A 150 -4.44 -17.31 -11.46
CA ARG A 150 -3.32 -16.61 -12.09
C ARG A 150 -3.61 -15.14 -12.25
N MET A 151 -2.57 -14.31 -12.19
CA MET A 151 -2.63 -12.87 -12.43
C MET A 151 -3.35 -12.56 -13.75
N LYS A 152 -3.03 -13.28 -14.83
CA LYS A 152 -3.68 -13.12 -16.15
C LYS A 152 -5.14 -13.59 -16.22
N ASP A 153 -5.55 -14.44 -15.29
CA ASP A 153 -6.95 -14.88 -15.21
C ASP A 153 -7.80 -13.83 -14.46
N VAL A 154 -7.15 -12.86 -13.82
CA VAL A 154 -7.81 -11.72 -13.18
C VAL A 154 -8.11 -10.69 -14.25
N CYS A 155 -9.40 -10.50 -14.45
CA CYS A 155 -10.06 -9.58 -15.35
C CYS A 155 -9.38 -8.20 -15.51
N ALA A 156 -8.66 -7.69 -14.50
CA ALA A 156 -8.14 -6.34 -14.45
C ALA A 156 -6.76 -6.09 -15.11
N LEU A 157 -6.10 -7.10 -15.70
CA LEU A 157 -4.84 -6.91 -16.45
C LEU A 157 -5.07 -6.54 -17.93
N LEU A 158 -5.86 -5.48 -18.18
CA LEU A 158 -6.14 -4.99 -19.54
C LEU A 158 -5.13 -3.94 -20.03
N ASP A 159 -4.44 -3.25 -19.12
CA ASP A 159 -3.37 -2.30 -19.44
C ASP A 159 -2.08 -3.08 -19.78
N GLN A 160 -1.38 -2.65 -20.83
CA GLN A 160 -0.10 -3.26 -21.23
C GLN A 160 1.04 -2.94 -20.26
N SER A 161 0.91 -1.84 -19.50
CA SER A 161 1.90 -1.40 -18.52
C SER A 161 1.19 -0.78 -17.30
N PRO A 162 0.47 -1.60 -16.51
CA PRO A 162 -0.28 -1.09 -15.37
C PRO A 162 0.66 -0.47 -14.33
N PRO A 163 0.19 0.51 -13.53
CA PRO A 163 0.96 1.02 -12.42
C PRO A 163 1.17 -0.06 -11.35
N HIS A 164 2.34 -0.05 -10.73
CA HIS A 164 2.69 -0.92 -9.61
C HIS A 164 3.00 -0.12 -8.34
N ASP A 165 2.80 -0.75 -7.18
CA ASP A 165 3.34 -0.30 -5.90
C ASP A 165 4.72 -0.91 -5.59
N ASP A 166 5.20 -0.71 -4.37
CA ASP A 166 6.50 -1.15 -3.86
C ASP A 166 6.62 -2.68 -3.71
N ASN A 167 5.50 -3.39 -3.57
CA ASN A 167 5.43 -4.85 -3.46
C ASN A 167 5.16 -5.52 -4.81
N ASP A 168 5.39 -4.79 -5.91
CA ASP A 168 5.04 -5.17 -7.28
C ASP A 168 3.54 -5.42 -7.49
N ALA A 169 2.66 -4.99 -6.56
CA ALA A 169 1.23 -5.20 -6.71
C ALA A 169 0.72 -4.41 -7.91
N VAL A 170 -0.07 -5.07 -8.76
CA VAL A 170 -0.67 -4.40 -9.91
C VAL A 170 -1.85 -3.57 -9.43
N LEU A 171 -1.80 -2.27 -9.70
CA LEU A 171 -2.86 -1.31 -9.35
C LEU A 171 -3.78 -1.13 -10.55
N THR A 172 -5.07 -1.45 -10.38
CA THR A 172 -6.04 -1.48 -11.47
C THR A 172 -7.48 -1.34 -10.95
N SER A 173 -8.47 -1.41 -11.83
CA SER A 173 -9.89 -1.42 -11.47
C SER A 173 -10.49 -2.80 -11.71
N LEU A 174 -11.23 -3.33 -10.74
CA LEU A 174 -11.84 -4.67 -10.82
C LEU A 174 -13.33 -4.63 -10.50
N GLY A 175 -14.14 -5.33 -11.29
CA GLY A 175 -15.53 -5.62 -10.93
C GLY A 175 -15.62 -6.73 -9.89
N PHE A 176 -16.28 -6.49 -8.77
CA PHE A 176 -16.60 -7.51 -7.76
C PHE A 176 -17.89 -7.13 -7.03
N ALA A 177 -18.74 -8.12 -6.72
CA ALA A 177 -20.03 -7.90 -6.05
C ALA A 177 -20.92 -6.83 -6.73
N GLY A 178 -20.92 -6.79 -8.07
CA GLY A 178 -21.69 -5.82 -8.85
C GLY A 178 -21.25 -4.37 -8.65
N MET A 179 -20.00 -4.15 -8.24
CA MET A 179 -19.38 -2.84 -8.00
C MET A 179 -17.98 -2.81 -8.63
N VAL A 180 -17.50 -1.61 -8.96
CA VAL A 180 -16.10 -1.41 -9.37
C VAL A 180 -15.29 -1.03 -8.15
N TRP A 181 -14.09 -1.60 -8.05
CA TRP A 181 -13.15 -1.40 -6.95
C TRP A 181 -11.81 -0.91 -7.49
N ALA A 182 -11.11 -0.08 -6.71
CA ALA A 182 -9.67 0.11 -6.89
C ALA A 182 -8.99 -1.14 -6.32
N ALA A 183 -8.36 -1.94 -7.18
CA ALA A 183 -7.81 -3.23 -6.84
C ALA A 183 -6.28 -3.20 -6.79
N ARG A 184 -5.71 -3.82 -5.77
CA ARG A 184 -4.29 -4.19 -5.70
C ARG A 184 -4.20 -5.71 -5.82
N LEU A 185 -3.55 -6.15 -6.88
CA LEU A 185 -3.35 -7.56 -7.16
C LEU A 185 -1.91 -7.91 -6.82
N LEU A 186 -1.70 -8.58 -5.67
CA LEU A 186 -0.37 -8.91 -5.21
C LEU A 186 0.09 -10.21 -5.88
N PRO A 187 1.13 -10.16 -6.72
CA PRO A 187 1.68 -11.36 -7.32
C PRO A 187 2.38 -12.19 -6.25
N GLY A 188 2.29 -13.52 -6.38
CA GLY A 188 2.84 -14.39 -5.37
C GLY A 188 4.35 -14.39 -5.30
N GLN A 189 4.98 -14.58 -4.15
CA GLN A 189 6.44 -14.53 -4.08
C GLN A 189 7.07 -15.80 -4.67
N VAL A 190 8.21 -15.66 -5.37
CA VAL A 190 8.97 -16.83 -5.85
C VAL A 190 9.72 -17.43 -4.67
N GLU A 191 9.39 -18.65 -4.28
CA GLU A 191 10.22 -19.42 -3.33
C GLU A 191 11.68 -19.42 -3.84
N ASN A 192 12.59 -18.73 -3.12
CA ASN A 192 14.03 -18.63 -3.37
C ASN A 192 14.53 -17.73 -4.53
N GLY A 193 13.85 -16.62 -4.85
CA GLY A 193 14.33 -15.65 -5.86
C GLY A 193 15.31 -14.59 -5.32
N LYS A 194 16.55 -14.55 -5.84
CA LYS A 194 17.50 -13.45 -5.58
C LYS A 194 16.93 -12.10 -6.08
N PRO A 195 17.05 -11.00 -5.31
CA PRO A 195 16.59 -9.68 -5.74
C PRO A 195 17.45 -9.16 -6.92
N GLY A 196 16.79 -8.57 -7.94
CA GLY A 196 17.48 -7.79 -8.98
C GLY A 196 17.46 -8.33 -10.41
N ILE A 197 16.75 -9.42 -10.72
CA ILE A 197 16.48 -9.78 -12.12
C ILE A 197 15.06 -9.34 -12.45
N ALA A 198 14.94 -8.23 -13.20
CA ALA A 198 13.72 -7.90 -13.92
C ALA A 198 13.36 -9.09 -14.83
N ARG A 199 12.41 -9.93 -14.39
CA ARG A 199 11.98 -11.09 -15.16
C ARG A 199 10.78 -10.70 -16.00
N THR A 200 10.90 -10.93 -17.29
CA THR A 200 9.83 -10.85 -18.30
C THR A 200 8.68 -11.85 -18.07
N LYS A 201 8.71 -12.62 -16.98
CA LYS A 201 7.67 -13.56 -16.52
C LYS A 201 7.69 -13.58 -15.00
N GLY A 202 6.98 -12.65 -14.37
CA GLY A 202 6.75 -12.67 -12.92
C GLY A 202 5.99 -13.94 -12.49
N PRO A 203 5.87 -14.17 -11.18
CA PRO A 203 5.05 -15.26 -10.65
C PRO A 203 3.61 -15.12 -11.16
N ASP A 204 3.17 -16.09 -11.98
CA ASP A 204 1.87 -16.05 -12.68
C ASP A 204 0.70 -16.17 -11.68
N ARG A 205 0.93 -16.37 -10.38
CA ARG A 205 -0.12 -16.60 -9.36
C ARG A 205 -0.50 -15.32 -8.64
N LEU A 206 -1.79 -15.08 -8.48
CA LEU A 206 -2.33 -14.07 -7.56
C LEU A 206 -2.36 -14.68 -6.15
N GLU A 207 -1.61 -14.09 -5.22
CA GLU A 207 -1.57 -14.54 -3.82
C GLU A 207 -2.61 -13.81 -2.96
N HIS A 208 -2.65 -12.49 -3.08
CA HIS A 208 -3.52 -11.64 -2.29
C HIS A 208 -4.19 -10.60 -3.16
N MET A 209 -5.45 -10.30 -2.86
CA MET A 209 -6.19 -9.25 -3.53
C MET A 209 -6.77 -8.31 -2.49
N GLU A 210 -6.45 -7.03 -2.64
CA GLU A 210 -7.02 -5.96 -1.83
C GLU A 210 -7.94 -5.12 -2.73
N LEU A 211 -9.17 -4.86 -2.28
CA LEU A 211 -10.12 -3.99 -2.95
C LEU A 211 -10.42 -2.78 -2.09
N ARG A 212 -10.40 -1.58 -2.67
CA ARG A 212 -10.68 -0.33 -1.97
C ARG A 212 -11.82 0.45 -2.61
N ARG A 213 -12.65 1.04 -1.75
CA ARG A 213 -13.64 2.07 -2.06
C ARG A 213 -13.77 3.05 -0.91
N LYS A 214 -14.49 4.15 -1.12
CA LYS A 214 -14.94 4.99 -0.02
C LYS A 214 -15.86 4.21 0.91
N LEU A 215 -15.73 4.46 2.21
CA LEU A 215 -16.59 3.90 3.24
C LEU A 215 -17.93 4.63 3.23
N ASP A 216 -18.98 3.91 2.85
CA ASP A 216 -20.36 4.36 2.98
C ASP A 216 -21.28 3.16 3.26
N ALA A 217 -22.43 3.44 3.89
CA ALA A 217 -23.36 2.40 4.33
C ALA A 217 -23.97 1.61 3.16
N ALA A 218 -24.21 2.26 2.01
CA ALA A 218 -24.82 1.60 0.86
C ALA A 218 -23.85 0.60 0.22
N THR A 219 -22.59 0.98 0.05
CA THR A 219 -21.52 0.11 -0.44
C THR A 219 -21.29 -1.07 0.50
N LEU A 220 -21.20 -0.82 1.82
CA LEU A 220 -21.00 -1.88 2.82
C LEU A 220 -22.17 -2.88 2.81
N ASN A 221 -23.41 -2.39 2.84
CA ASN A 221 -24.61 -3.25 2.82
C ASN A 221 -24.70 -4.07 1.54
N LYS A 222 -24.38 -3.48 0.38
CA LYS A 222 -24.36 -4.19 -0.91
C LYS A 222 -23.30 -5.30 -0.93
N LEU A 223 -22.10 -5.02 -0.41
CA LEU A 223 -21.03 -6.01 -0.29
C LEU A 223 -21.47 -7.17 0.60
N LEU A 224 -21.91 -6.90 1.83
CA LEU A 224 -22.33 -7.92 2.79
C LEU A 224 -23.50 -8.76 2.24
N THR A 225 -24.51 -8.12 1.65
CA THR A 225 -25.63 -8.82 1.02
C THR A 225 -25.15 -9.78 -0.07
N THR A 226 -24.21 -9.35 -0.90
CA THR A 226 -23.65 -10.18 -1.96
C THR A 226 -22.87 -11.36 -1.40
N LEU A 227 -21.99 -11.13 -0.42
CA LEU A 227 -21.22 -12.19 0.23
C LEU A 227 -22.15 -13.20 0.93
N TYR A 228 -23.19 -12.73 1.60
CA TYR A 228 -24.18 -13.60 2.23
C TYR A 228 -24.94 -14.46 1.20
N ALA A 229 -25.32 -13.88 0.06
CA ALA A 229 -25.94 -14.61 -1.04
C ALA A 229 -24.99 -15.67 -1.65
N GLN A 230 -23.68 -15.46 -1.56
CA GLN A 230 -22.65 -16.41 -1.97
C GLN A 230 -22.34 -17.49 -0.92
N GLY A 231 -23.04 -17.48 0.23
CA GLY A 231 -22.90 -18.49 1.29
C GLY A 231 -21.86 -18.14 2.37
N TYR A 232 -21.39 -16.89 2.42
CA TYR A 232 -20.53 -16.43 3.50
C TYR A 232 -21.33 -16.07 4.76
N ALA A 233 -20.68 -16.21 5.90
CA ALA A 233 -21.19 -15.87 7.21
C ALA A 233 -20.12 -15.11 8.00
N PRO A 234 -20.53 -14.22 8.92
CA PRO A 234 -19.59 -13.55 9.81
C PRO A 234 -18.90 -14.59 10.71
N TRP A 235 -17.58 -14.48 10.80
CA TRP A 235 -16.74 -15.30 11.65
C TRP A 235 -16.34 -14.54 12.91
N GLN A 236 -15.67 -13.40 12.72
CA GLN A 236 -15.21 -12.52 13.77
C GLN A 236 -15.45 -11.06 13.39
N ALA A 237 -15.63 -10.20 14.39
CA ALA A 237 -15.64 -8.77 14.19
C ALA A 237 -15.02 -8.05 15.39
N GLU A 238 -14.11 -7.12 15.09
CA GLU A 238 -13.49 -6.23 16.06
C GLU A 238 -13.93 -4.80 15.76
N LEU A 239 -14.45 -4.12 16.77
CA LEU A 239 -14.89 -2.73 16.72
C LEU A 239 -14.38 -2.01 17.98
N PRO A 240 -14.42 -0.66 18.04
CA PRO A 240 -13.95 0.07 19.21
C PRO A 240 -14.67 -0.37 20.49
N GLY A 241 -13.93 -1.05 21.37
CA GLY A 241 -14.45 -1.57 22.65
C GLY A 241 -15.31 -2.84 22.54
N LEU A 242 -15.35 -3.51 21.39
CA LEU A 242 -16.14 -4.72 21.18
C LEU A 242 -15.37 -5.73 20.33
N ASP A 243 -15.21 -6.94 20.85
CA ASP A 243 -14.67 -8.09 20.14
C ASP A 243 -15.75 -9.18 20.09
N MET A 244 -15.98 -9.73 18.90
CA MET A 244 -17.06 -10.65 18.60
C MET A 244 -16.51 -11.87 17.91
N ASN A 245 -16.65 -13.03 18.55
CA ASN A 245 -16.47 -14.32 17.91
C ASN A 245 -17.84 -14.98 17.70
N PHE A 246 -18.34 -15.01 16.46
CA PHE A 246 -19.68 -15.48 16.16
C PHE A 246 -19.83 -17.00 16.30
N VAL A 247 -18.75 -17.79 16.14
CA VAL A 247 -18.82 -19.25 16.34
C VAL A 247 -18.89 -19.65 17.81
N GLU A 248 -18.51 -18.77 18.72
CA GLU A 248 -18.57 -19.00 20.17
C GLU A 248 -19.87 -18.50 20.82
N MET A 249 -20.73 -17.82 20.04
CA MET A 249 -21.98 -17.28 20.57
C MET A 249 -22.99 -18.41 20.89
N PRO A 250 -23.46 -18.52 22.13
CA PRO A 250 -24.36 -19.59 22.52
C PRO A 250 -25.77 -19.38 21.94
N LYS A 251 -26.32 -20.44 21.35
CA LYS A 251 -27.73 -20.54 20.92
C LYS A 251 -28.16 -19.54 19.83
N THR A 252 -27.23 -19.12 18.98
CA THR A 252 -27.49 -18.27 17.81
C THR A 252 -27.24 -19.03 16.50
N ASP A 253 -28.06 -18.79 15.49
CA ASP A 253 -27.86 -19.33 14.15
C ASP A 253 -27.22 -18.27 13.22
N THR A 254 -26.87 -18.69 12.00
CA THR A 254 -26.25 -17.79 11.02
C THR A 254 -27.11 -16.57 10.69
N ALA A 255 -28.44 -16.70 10.70
CA ALA A 255 -29.33 -15.57 10.44
C ALA A 255 -29.23 -14.55 11.58
N LYS A 256 -29.21 -15.02 12.83
CA LYS A 256 -29.04 -14.17 14.00
C LYS A 256 -27.66 -13.52 14.05
N HIS A 257 -26.59 -14.22 13.66
CA HIS A 257 -25.25 -13.63 13.56
C HIS A 257 -25.22 -12.45 12.57
N LYS A 258 -25.86 -12.59 11.41
CA LYS A 258 -25.96 -11.52 10.41
C LYS A 258 -26.73 -10.31 10.95
N GLU A 259 -27.83 -10.55 11.66
CA GLU A 259 -28.63 -9.49 12.29
C GLU A 259 -27.82 -8.73 13.36
N ILE A 260 -27.12 -9.47 14.25
CA ILE A 260 -26.27 -8.88 15.28
C ILE A 260 -25.17 -8.03 14.65
N LEU A 261 -24.46 -8.56 13.64
CA LEU A 261 -23.43 -7.81 12.95
C LEU A 261 -23.99 -6.54 12.30
N GLN A 262 -25.16 -6.61 11.66
CA GLN A 262 -25.79 -5.44 11.05
C GLN A 262 -26.07 -4.35 12.09
N GLN A 263 -26.64 -4.69 13.25
CA GLN A 263 -26.94 -3.71 14.32
C GLN A 263 -25.67 -3.03 14.84
N VAL A 264 -24.61 -3.81 15.03
CA VAL A 264 -23.31 -3.31 15.50
C VAL A 264 -22.66 -2.40 14.46
N LEU A 265 -22.73 -2.77 13.18
CA LEU A 265 -22.22 -1.94 12.09
C LEU A 265 -23.03 -0.66 11.92
N ASP A 266 -24.36 -0.69 12.04
CA ASP A 266 -25.19 0.51 11.97
C ASP A 266 -24.84 1.51 13.07
N TYR A 267 -24.58 1.02 14.29
CA TYR A 267 -24.09 1.84 15.39
C TYR A 267 -22.69 2.43 15.09
N PHE A 268 -21.74 1.60 14.64
CA PHE A 268 -20.39 2.04 14.28
C PHE A 268 -20.39 3.10 13.17
N MET A 269 -21.19 2.88 12.12
CA MET A 269 -21.34 3.81 11.01
C MET A 269 -21.93 5.14 11.46
N SER A 270 -22.88 5.11 12.40
CA SER A 270 -23.49 6.31 12.99
C SER A 270 -22.55 7.08 13.92
N ALA A 271 -21.68 6.36 14.65
CA ALA A 271 -20.71 6.96 15.56
C ALA A 271 -19.62 7.77 14.82
N GLY A 272 -19.28 7.39 13.59
CA GLY A 272 -18.39 8.18 12.71
C GLY A 272 -16.92 8.22 13.17
N GLN A 273 -16.50 7.29 14.03
CA GLN A 273 -15.14 7.28 14.59
C GLN A 273 -14.61 5.86 14.81
N GLY A 274 -13.28 5.73 14.77
CA GLY A 274 -12.58 4.47 14.95
C GLY A 274 -12.43 3.62 13.70
N GLU A 275 -11.96 2.40 13.90
CA GLU A 275 -11.73 1.37 12.89
C GLU A 275 -12.46 0.10 13.30
N ALA A 276 -13.02 -0.62 12.32
CA ALA A 276 -13.64 -1.91 12.52
C ALA A 276 -13.08 -2.93 11.52
N THR A 277 -12.89 -4.16 11.98
CA THR A 277 -12.44 -5.29 11.16
C THR A 277 -13.49 -6.38 11.23
N ILE A 278 -13.91 -6.90 10.07
CA ILE A 278 -14.91 -7.97 9.97
C ILE A 278 -14.35 -9.10 9.13
N MET A 279 -14.29 -10.30 9.69
CA MET A 279 -13.88 -11.50 8.99
C MET A 279 -15.10 -12.32 8.58
N LEU A 280 -15.18 -12.68 7.31
CA LEU A 280 -16.19 -13.58 6.77
C LEU A 280 -15.55 -14.82 6.16
N ALA A 281 -16.18 -15.96 6.41
CA ALA A 281 -15.80 -17.25 5.86
C ALA A 281 -17.02 -17.97 5.27
N PRO A 282 -16.83 -19.00 4.42
CA PRO A 282 -17.92 -19.85 3.97
C PRO A 282 -18.62 -20.49 5.16
N ALA A 283 -19.95 -20.38 5.24
CA ALA A 283 -20.70 -20.85 6.42
C ALA A 283 -20.49 -22.34 6.69
N SER A 284 -20.31 -23.15 5.64
CA SER A 284 -20.03 -24.59 5.75
C SER A 284 -18.66 -24.92 6.35
N MET A 285 -17.73 -23.96 6.40
CA MET A 285 -16.36 -24.16 6.88
C MET A 285 -16.11 -23.56 8.27
N LEU A 286 -17.02 -22.73 8.79
CA LEU A 286 -16.86 -22.10 10.10
C LEU A 286 -16.58 -23.08 11.25
N PRO A 287 -17.30 -24.23 11.39
CA PRO A 287 -17.00 -25.18 12.47
C PRO A 287 -15.58 -25.72 12.40
N THR A 288 -15.07 -25.98 11.19
CA THR A 288 -13.71 -26.51 11.00
C THR A 288 -12.61 -25.45 11.12
N LEU A 289 -12.94 -24.18 10.91
CA LEU A 289 -11.98 -23.06 11.04
C LEU A 289 -11.83 -22.63 12.50
N ALA A 290 -12.88 -22.75 13.31
CA ALA A 290 -12.85 -22.40 14.73
C ALA A 290 -11.84 -23.25 15.53
N ASP A 291 -11.67 -24.51 15.14
CA ASP A 291 -10.86 -25.50 15.86
C ASP A 291 -9.46 -25.70 15.23
N ALA A 292 -9.11 -24.96 14.19
CA ALA A 292 -7.90 -25.20 13.41
C ALA A 292 -6.97 -23.98 13.34
N ASP A 293 -5.69 -24.18 13.66
CA ASP A 293 -4.64 -23.16 13.50
C ASP A 293 -4.45 -22.72 12.03
N LYS A 294 -4.91 -23.54 11.07
CA LYS A 294 -4.85 -23.27 9.63
C LYS A 294 -5.97 -24.00 8.86
N PRO A 295 -6.42 -23.48 7.70
CA PRO A 295 -7.40 -24.17 6.87
C PRO A 295 -6.89 -25.53 6.37
N GLN A 296 -7.66 -26.59 6.58
CA GLN A 296 -7.34 -27.94 6.08
C GLN A 296 -7.85 -28.23 4.67
N SER A 297 -8.56 -27.27 4.06
CA SER A 297 -9.10 -27.35 2.73
C SER A 297 -8.99 -25.99 2.04
N ASP A 298 -9.18 -25.99 0.72
CA ASP A 298 -9.19 -24.75 -0.06
C ASP A 298 -10.29 -23.81 0.44
N VAL A 299 -9.90 -22.65 0.96
CA VAL A 299 -10.84 -21.68 1.53
C VAL A 299 -10.51 -20.27 1.07
N GLN A 300 -11.57 -19.49 0.83
CA GLN A 300 -11.48 -18.06 0.64
C GLN A 300 -12.01 -17.37 1.89
N LEU A 301 -11.24 -16.44 2.43
CA LEU A 301 -11.63 -15.58 3.53
C LEU A 301 -11.69 -14.14 3.06
N PHE A 302 -12.65 -13.39 3.59
CA PHE A 302 -12.75 -11.95 3.40
C PHE A 302 -12.48 -11.26 4.73
N THR A 303 -11.60 -10.27 4.72
CA THR A 303 -11.41 -9.35 5.84
C THR A 303 -11.80 -7.95 5.35
N LEU A 304 -12.80 -7.36 5.97
CA LEU A 304 -13.28 -6.02 5.68
C LEU A 304 -12.75 -5.09 6.76
N THR A 305 -12.02 -4.06 6.37
CA THR A 305 -11.55 -3.02 7.28
C THR A 305 -12.26 -1.70 6.96
N LEU A 306 -12.96 -1.16 7.95
CA LEU A 306 -13.75 0.06 7.87
C LEU A 306 -13.00 1.16 8.62
N ARG A 307 -12.56 2.22 7.93
CA ARG A 307 -11.82 3.34 8.55
C ARG A 307 -12.56 4.64 8.37
N HIS A 308 -13.06 5.19 9.48
CA HIS A 308 -13.69 6.52 9.46
C HIS A 308 -12.68 7.65 9.23
N SER A 309 -11.46 7.52 9.76
CA SER A 309 -10.41 8.54 9.66
C SER A 309 -10.07 8.87 8.20
N SER A 310 -9.88 7.86 7.36
CA SER A 310 -9.56 8.01 5.94
C SER A 310 -10.76 7.81 5.00
N LYS A 311 -11.95 7.55 5.56
CA LYS A 311 -13.20 7.25 4.84
C LYS A 311 -13.02 6.10 3.84
N ASN A 312 -12.27 5.06 4.23
CA ASN A 312 -11.92 3.94 3.36
C ASN A 312 -12.60 2.65 3.84
N LEU A 313 -13.13 1.91 2.87
CA LEU A 313 -13.47 0.50 2.98
C LEU A 313 -12.38 -0.28 2.24
N VAL A 314 -11.70 -1.16 2.97
CA VAL A 314 -10.71 -2.10 2.42
C VAL A 314 -11.28 -3.50 2.53
N VAL A 315 -11.15 -4.29 1.47
CA VAL A 315 -11.57 -5.69 1.43
C VAL A 315 -10.37 -6.51 1.01
N ASP A 316 -9.80 -7.19 1.98
CA ASP A 316 -8.73 -8.16 1.80
C ASP A 316 -9.33 -9.53 1.50
N VAL A 317 -8.88 -10.13 0.41
CA VAL A 317 -9.35 -11.44 -0.04
C VAL A 317 -8.17 -12.41 -0.07
N ALA A 318 -8.14 -13.29 0.93
CA ALA A 318 -7.15 -14.36 1.03
C ALA A 318 -7.74 -15.68 0.52
N ALA A 319 -6.97 -16.45 -0.23
CA ALA A 319 -7.37 -17.76 -0.72
C ALA A 319 -6.29 -18.80 -0.40
N TYR A 320 -6.57 -19.68 0.55
CA TYR A 320 -5.64 -20.68 1.05
C TYR A 320 -5.79 -21.99 0.28
N ARG A 321 -4.66 -22.67 0.02
CA ARG A 321 -4.64 -24.06 -0.47
C ARG A 321 -4.38 -25.04 0.65
N ALA A 322 -5.10 -26.16 0.63
CA ALA A 322 -4.97 -27.25 1.61
C ALA A 322 -3.52 -27.78 1.81
N SER A 323 -2.63 -27.63 0.82
CA SER A 323 -1.30 -28.25 0.78
C SER A 323 -0.12 -27.30 1.08
N GLU A 324 -0.32 -26.00 1.26
CA GLU A 324 0.80 -25.05 1.49
C GLU A 324 1.32 -25.03 2.93
N GLY A 325 0.79 -25.91 3.79
CA GLY A 325 1.22 -26.07 5.18
C GLY A 325 2.00 -27.36 5.46
N GLY A 326 2.61 -27.98 4.45
CA GLY A 326 3.35 -29.23 4.55
C GLY A 326 4.84 -29.07 4.28
N ARG A 327 5.57 -28.40 5.17
CA ARG A 327 6.99 -28.66 5.46
C ARG A 327 7.25 -28.45 6.94
#